data_AF-A0A2D6U8T1-F1
#
_entry.id   AF-A0A2D6U8T1-F1
#
_cell.length_a   1.000
_cell.length_b   1.000
_cell.length_c   1.000
_cell.angle_alpha   90.00
_cell.angle_beta   90.00
_cell.angle_gamma   90.00
#
_symmetry.space_group_name_H-M   'P 1'
#
loop_
_entity.id
_entity.type
_entity.pdbx_description
1 polymer ?
#
loop_
_entity_poly.entity_id
_entity_poly.type
_entity_poly.pdbx_seq_one_letter_code
_entity_poly.pdbx_strand_id
1 'polypeptide(L)'
;IYLEGAQCVNCHGPEGAGGVVNTAITSSSGEFVAQVNWKAPALNTLMSRHTEDEVLHVLNYGRNGVMPAWGSGGGGPLTDQQLEEIIFYLRSVQISEDEIRSQVDSGVEAGAKALILETSDEAWAVEVRAAEAAQADAAMAVRLLGRADFDFECSDDISECLTLDDANARLTAANEAAVEPLDAAVATWFDQVSAAKMAADALAIEADPSLADEGNEDDLRAAALEILSTPGAFEGQEAYLQWGEILFSNTAAAGTYSCARCHTYGWSFDGASDYVLEENGRDGPIPELADGYVTAGGFFGPNLTGGSTLSQFETAIGQSAFITRGQAIGQTYGRGGSGGNGQMPGFGALTEANPVGPGMGPGSGIVFEYPALLTDEQIDAIVAFERTL
;
A
#
# COMPACT_ATOMS: atom_id res chain seq x y z
N ILE A 1 13.62 11.88 21.79
CA ILE A 1 12.84 10.63 22.01
C ILE A 1 12.82 9.75 20.76
N TYR A 2 12.48 10.30 19.58
CA TYR A 2 12.45 9.56 18.30
C TYR A 2 13.78 8.85 17.95
N LEU A 3 14.92 9.54 18.09
CA LEU A 3 16.25 9.02 17.75
C LEU A 3 16.90 8.22 18.90
N GLU A 4 17.05 8.85 20.07
CA GLU A 4 17.90 8.31 21.15
C GLU A 4 17.10 7.63 22.28
N GLY A 5 15.78 7.78 22.31
CA GLY A 5 14.91 7.32 23.41
C GLY A 5 14.18 6.03 23.08
N ALA A 6 12.92 6.15 22.67
CA ALA A 6 12.11 5.02 22.21
C ALA A 6 12.60 4.42 20.88
N GLN A 7 13.59 5.04 20.23
CA GLN A 7 14.21 4.60 18.99
C GLN A 7 13.20 4.26 17.89
N CYS A 8 12.15 5.07 17.76
CA CYS A 8 11.14 4.94 16.70
C CYS A 8 11.78 4.89 15.30
N VAL A 9 12.92 5.58 15.14
CA VAL A 9 13.77 5.58 13.94
C VAL A 9 14.20 4.17 13.51
N ASN A 10 14.38 3.23 14.44
CA ASN A 10 14.82 1.87 14.11
C ASN A 10 13.77 1.10 13.29
N CYS A 11 12.50 1.49 13.39
CA CYS A 11 11.42 0.90 12.60
C CYS A 11 11.00 1.84 11.48
N HIS A 12 10.79 3.13 11.76
CA HIS A 12 10.19 4.09 10.83
C HIS A 12 11.19 4.91 10.02
N GLY A 13 12.48 4.61 10.15
CA GLY A 13 13.56 5.28 9.42
C GLY A 13 13.83 6.72 9.87
N PRO A 14 14.89 7.34 9.34
CA PRO A 14 15.18 8.76 9.54
C PRO A 14 14.00 9.63 9.10
N GLU A 15 13.69 10.66 9.88
CA GLU A 15 12.61 11.64 9.59
C GLU A 15 11.22 11.00 9.38
N GLY A 16 11.03 9.73 9.78
CA GLY A 16 9.78 9.02 9.57
C GLY A 16 9.52 8.68 8.11
N ALA A 17 10.54 8.52 7.27
CA ALA A 17 10.37 8.18 5.86
C ALA A 17 9.85 6.75 5.59
N GLY A 18 9.70 5.93 6.64
CA GLY A 18 9.35 4.52 6.56
C GLY A 18 10.59 3.65 6.71
N GLY A 19 10.37 2.37 6.97
CA GLY A 19 11.47 1.44 7.20
C GLY A 19 11.02 -0.01 7.27
N VAL A 20 11.88 -0.84 7.84
CA VAL A 20 11.67 -2.28 7.97
C VAL A 20 12.03 -2.71 9.37
N VAL A 21 11.23 -3.62 9.94
CA VAL A 21 11.53 -4.25 11.23
C VAL A 21 11.45 -5.76 11.08
N ASN A 22 12.45 -6.46 11.59
CA ASN A 22 12.46 -7.92 11.61
C ASN A 22 11.58 -8.43 12.76
N THR A 23 10.67 -9.35 12.47
CA THR A 23 9.78 -9.95 13.47
C THR A 23 9.40 -11.39 13.12
N ALA A 24 9.06 -12.17 14.15
CA ALA A 24 8.63 -13.55 13.97
C ALA A 24 7.11 -13.61 13.78
N ILE A 25 6.68 -14.35 12.76
CA ILE A 25 5.30 -14.80 12.60
C ILE A 25 5.15 -16.13 13.35
N THR A 26 4.10 -16.23 14.17
CA THR A 26 3.77 -17.43 14.93
C THR A 26 2.35 -17.91 14.60
N SER A 27 2.13 -19.21 14.75
CA SER A 27 0.82 -19.83 14.59
C SER A 27 -0.09 -19.55 15.79
N SER A 28 -1.36 -19.93 15.69
CA SER A 28 -2.30 -19.83 16.82
C SER A 28 -1.91 -20.64 18.06
N SER A 29 -1.07 -21.67 17.90
CA SER A 29 -0.51 -22.45 19.03
C SER A 29 0.79 -21.83 19.59
N GLY A 30 1.25 -20.71 19.04
CA GLY A 30 2.50 -20.05 19.41
C GLY A 30 3.75 -20.68 18.79
N GLU A 31 3.59 -21.58 17.82
CA GLU A 31 4.71 -22.18 17.10
C GLU A 31 5.29 -21.19 16.09
N PHE A 32 6.61 -21.22 15.91
CA PHE A 32 7.30 -20.38 14.94
C PHE A 32 6.92 -20.78 13.51
N VAL A 33 6.59 -19.79 12.67
CA VAL A 33 6.26 -19.97 11.25
C VAL A 33 7.38 -19.43 10.37
N ALA A 34 7.79 -18.17 10.58
CA ALA A 34 8.83 -17.51 9.81
C ALA A 34 9.40 -16.29 10.56
N GLN A 35 10.65 -15.94 10.28
CA GLN A 35 11.16 -14.58 10.50
C GLN A 35 10.85 -13.78 9.25
N VAL A 36 10.35 -12.55 9.41
CA VAL A 36 9.96 -11.72 8.28
C VAL A 36 10.42 -10.28 8.46
N ASN A 37 10.63 -9.61 7.34
CA ASN A 37 10.93 -8.19 7.26
C ASN A 37 9.64 -7.40 7.07
N TRP A 38 9.10 -6.87 8.16
CA TRP A 38 7.86 -6.12 8.16
C TRP A 38 8.07 -4.68 7.71
N LYS A 39 7.31 -4.24 6.70
CA LYS A 39 7.31 -2.86 6.18
C LYS A 39 6.64 -1.92 7.18
N ALA A 40 7.46 -1.15 7.88
CA ALA A 40 7.01 -0.08 8.76
C ALA A 40 6.66 1.16 7.93
N PRO A 41 5.43 1.69 8.07
CA PRO A 41 4.95 2.76 7.21
C PRO A 41 5.68 4.07 7.50
N ALA A 42 5.73 4.94 6.49
CA ALA A 42 6.22 6.30 6.63
C ALA A 42 5.31 7.09 7.57
N LEU A 43 5.90 7.81 8.52
CA LEU A 43 5.24 8.69 9.48
C LEU A 43 5.24 10.17 9.03
N ASN A 44 6.02 10.50 8.00
CA ASN A 44 6.06 11.84 7.39
C ASN A 44 4.80 12.20 6.57
N THR A 45 3.80 11.32 6.53
CA THR A 45 2.44 11.58 6.03
C THR A 45 1.36 11.21 7.05
N LEU A 46 1.76 10.92 8.29
CA LEU A 46 0.87 10.41 9.33
C LEU A 46 -0.29 11.35 9.63
N MET A 47 -0.03 12.65 9.67
CA MET A 47 -1.02 13.66 10.03
C MET A 47 -2.01 13.95 8.89
N SER A 48 -1.71 13.52 7.66
CA SER A 48 -2.68 13.53 6.55
C SER A 48 -3.74 12.44 6.66
N ARG A 49 -3.61 11.48 7.59
CA ARG A 49 -4.46 10.28 7.61
C ARG A 49 -4.95 9.83 8.98
N HIS A 50 -4.40 10.42 10.04
CA HIS A 50 -4.79 10.16 11.42
C HIS A 50 -4.84 11.47 12.19
N THR A 51 -5.90 11.64 12.97
CA THR A 51 -5.99 12.69 13.99
C THR A 51 -4.95 12.45 15.09
N GLU A 52 -4.56 13.49 15.80
CA GLU A 52 -3.55 13.36 16.87
C GLU A 52 -4.06 12.46 18.02
N ASP A 53 -5.37 12.38 18.25
CA ASP A 53 -6.00 11.43 19.18
C ASP A 53 -5.83 9.97 18.73
N GLU A 54 -5.98 9.68 17.44
CA GLU A 54 -5.74 8.35 16.87
C GLU A 54 -4.26 7.98 16.93
N VAL A 55 -3.36 8.92 16.66
CA VAL A 55 -1.92 8.75 16.82
C VAL A 55 -1.59 8.45 18.29
N LEU A 56 -2.17 9.19 19.23
CA LEU A 56 -1.99 8.96 20.66
C LEU A 56 -2.52 7.59 21.09
N HIS A 57 -3.64 7.14 20.54
CA HIS A 57 -4.15 5.78 20.77
C HIS A 57 -3.14 4.72 20.31
N VAL A 58 -2.62 4.84 19.09
CA VAL A 58 -1.62 3.90 18.56
C VAL A 58 -0.33 3.91 19.39
N LEU A 59 0.15 5.09 19.81
CA LEU A 59 1.32 5.20 20.68
C LEU A 59 1.08 4.54 22.05
N ASN A 60 -0.11 4.68 22.62
CA ASN A 60 -0.44 4.08 23.90
C ASN A 60 -0.56 2.56 23.84
N TYR A 61 -1.18 2.02 22.80
CA TYR A 61 -1.60 0.61 22.79
C TYR A 61 -0.84 -0.27 21.79
N GLY A 62 0.02 0.32 20.95
CA GLY A 62 0.71 -0.37 19.87
C GLY A 62 -0.23 -0.70 18.71
N ARG A 63 0.29 -1.45 17.72
CA ARG A 63 -0.45 -1.83 16.50
C ARG A 63 0.08 -3.13 15.88
N ASN A 64 -0.85 -3.99 15.45
CA ASN A 64 -0.62 -5.22 14.68
C ASN A 64 0.32 -6.25 15.34
N GLY A 65 0.56 -6.16 16.65
CA GLY A 65 1.52 -7.00 17.36
C GLY A 65 2.99 -6.74 16.98
N VAL A 66 3.26 -5.81 16.06
CA VAL A 66 4.60 -5.44 15.60
C VAL A 66 5.07 -4.14 16.25
N MET A 67 4.19 -3.14 16.31
CA MET A 67 4.46 -1.92 17.06
C MET A 67 4.03 -2.13 18.52
N PRO A 68 4.94 -2.09 19.49
CA PRO A 68 4.58 -2.27 20.90
C PRO A 68 3.85 -1.04 21.46
N ALA A 69 3.21 -1.22 22.61
CA ALA A 69 2.70 -0.11 23.41
C ALA A 69 3.87 0.72 23.97
N TRP A 70 3.88 2.02 23.67
CA TRP A 70 4.89 2.95 24.16
C TRP A 70 4.37 3.82 25.31
N GLY A 71 3.10 4.19 25.28
CA GLY A 71 2.48 5.00 26.30
C GLY A 71 2.07 4.22 27.55
N SER A 72 2.07 4.92 28.69
CA SER A 72 1.68 4.35 29.98
C SER A 72 0.26 3.74 29.98
N GLY A 73 -0.64 4.24 29.13
CA GLY A 73 -2.01 3.72 28.99
C GLY A 73 -2.08 2.26 28.56
N GLY A 74 -1.12 1.77 27.77
CA GLY A 74 -0.97 0.36 27.39
C GLY A 74 0.16 -0.37 28.13
N GLY A 75 0.71 0.22 29.20
CA GLY A 75 1.82 -0.36 29.97
C GLY A 75 3.21 -0.08 29.40
N GLY A 76 3.32 0.83 28.43
CA GLY A 76 4.59 1.25 27.85
C GLY A 76 5.39 2.22 28.75
N PRO A 77 6.67 2.49 28.40
CA PRO A 77 7.60 3.23 29.25
C PRO A 77 7.45 4.77 29.19
N LEU A 78 6.68 5.32 28.25
CA LEU A 78 6.60 6.76 28.02
C LEU A 78 5.43 7.39 28.78
N THR A 79 5.70 8.56 29.35
CA THR A 79 4.69 9.44 29.97
C THR A 79 3.90 10.19 28.90
N ASP A 80 2.71 10.71 29.26
CA ASP A 80 1.87 11.48 28.34
C ASP A 80 2.64 12.64 27.71
N GLN A 81 3.37 13.43 28.50
CA GLN A 81 4.21 14.53 28.01
C GLN A 81 5.23 14.08 26.96
N GLN A 82 5.84 12.90 27.14
CA GLN A 82 6.79 12.35 26.16
C GLN A 82 6.11 11.91 24.86
N LEU A 83 4.84 11.47 24.92
CA LEU A 83 4.04 11.20 23.74
C LEU A 83 3.66 12.49 23.01
N GLU A 84 3.33 13.56 23.75
CA GLU A 84 3.07 14.88 23.16
C GLU A 84 4.32 15.41 22.42
N GLU A 85 5.52 15.23 23.00
CA GLU A 85 6.79 15.59 22.34
C GLU A 85 7.03 14.79 21.04
N ILE A 86 6.64 13.51 21.01
CA ILE A 86 6.68 12.71 19.78
C ILE A 86 5.70 13.28 18.75
N ILE A 87 4.45 13.54 19.13
CA ILE A 87 3.44 14.10 18.22
C ILE A 87 3.90 15.45 17.64
N PHE A 88 4.51 16.31 18.47
CA PHE A 88 5.10 17.56 18.02
C PHE A 88 6.20 17.34 16.96
N TYR A 89 7.09 16.37 17.18
CA TYR A 89 8.11 16.02 16.18
C TYR A 89 7.48 15.48 14.89
N LEU A 90 6.48 14.59 14.99
CA LEU A 90 5.78 14.03 13.84
C LEU A 90 5.14 15.14 12.99
N ARG A 91 4.52 16.13 13.64
CA ARG A 91 3.99 17.32 12.96
C ARG A 91 5.06 18.06 12.16
N SER A 92 6.28 18.13 12.68
CA SER A 92 7.39 18.87 12.05
C SER A 92 8.02 18.20 10.83
N VAL A 93 7.82 16.88 10.66
CA VAL A 93 8.42 16.10 9.56
C VAL A 93 7.41 15.78 8.45
N GLN A 94 6.22 16.37 8.48
CA GLN A 94 5.23 16.13 7.42
C GLN A 94 5.73 16.67 6.07
N ILE A 95 5.61 15.86 5.02
CA ILE A 95 5.99 16.25 3.65
C ILE A 95 4.85 17.02 2.96
N SER A 96 5.19 17.72 1.88
CA SER A 96 4.25 18.51 1.10
C SER A 96 3.29 17.64 0.26
N GLU A 97 2.18 18.23 -0.21
CA GLU A 97 1.26 17.55 -1.13
C GLU A 97 1.98 17.07 -2.40
N ASP A 98 2.83 17.91 -3.01
CA ASP A 98 3.57 17.56 -4.22
C ASP A 98 4.47 16.34 -4.02
N GLU A 99 5.12 16.24 -2.85
CA GLU A 99 5.94 15.06 -2.50
C GLU A 99 5.08 13.81 -2.29
N ILE A 100 3.90 13.94 -1.68
CA ILE A 100 2.93 12.84 -1.53
C ILE A 100 2.49 12.35 -2.90
N ARG A 101 2.06 13.26 -3.80
CA ARG A 101 1.65 12.91 -5.17
C ARG A 101 2.77 12.20 -5.91
N SER A 102 3.99 12.74 -5.86
CA SER A 102 5.15 12.11 -6.49
C SER A 102 5.42 10.70 -5.98
N GLN A 103 5.25 10.44 -4.68
CA GLN A 103 5.41 9.09 -4.13
C GLN A 103 4.29 8.16 -4.60
N VAL A 104 3.03 8.58 -4.54
CA VAL A 104 1.89 7.79 -5.02
C VAL A 104 2.08 7.43 -6.49
N ASP A 105 2.39 8.42 -7.33
CA ASP A 105 2.58 8.25 -8.77
C ASP A 105 3.76 7.32 -9.09
N SER A 106 4.85 7.41 -8.33
CA SER A 106 5.98 6.48 -8.48
C SER A 106 5.59 5.02 -8.23
N GLY A 107 4.68 4.79 -7.27
CA GLY A 107 4.14 3.47 -6.99
C GLY A 107 3.15 2.99 -8.05
N VAL A 108 2.35 3.89 -8.62
CA VAL A 108 1.48 3.57 -9.76
C VAL A 108 2.30 3.21 -10.98
N GLU A 109 3.34 3.99 -11.30
CA GLU A 109 4.23 3.72 -12.42
C GLU A 109 4.93 2.37 -12.26
N ALA A 110 5.46 2.08 -11.05
CA ALA A 110 6.07 0.79 -10.76
C ALA A 110 5.08 -0.39 -10.91
N GLY A 111 3.84 -0.22 -10.42
CA GLY A 111 2.79 -1.22 -10.56
C GLY A 111 2.36 -1.44 -12.01
N ALA A 112 2.23 -0.36 -12.80
CA ALA A 112 1.92 -0.44 -14.21
C ALA A 112 3.04 -1.12 -15.00
N LYS A 113 4.30 -0.81 -14.69
CA LYS A 113 5.47 -1.48 -15.28
C LYS A 113 5.45 -2.98 -14.99
N ALA A 114 5.19 -3.38 -13.74
CA ALA A 114 5.10 -4.78 -13.35
C ALA A 114 3.96 -5.50 -14.09
N LEU A 115 2.76 -4.91 -14.10
CA LEU A 115 1.59 -5.46 -14.82
C LEU A 115 1.90 -5.67 -16.30
N ILE A 116 2.42 -4.63 -16.98
CA ILE A 116 2.71 -4.70 -18.42
C ILE A 116 3.81 -5.74 -18.71
N LEU A 117 4.87 -5.79 -17.89
CA LEU A 117 5.91 -6.80 -18.02
C LEU A 117 5.34 -8.22 -17.87
N GLU A 118 4.43 -8.42 -16.92
CA GLU A 118 3.79 -9.70 -16.66
C GLU A 118 2.89 -10.14 -17.83
N THR A 119 2.08 -9.22 -18.37
CA THR A 119 1.00 -9.56 -19.31
C THR A 119 1.38 -9.39 -20.78
N SER A 120 2.45 -8.67 -21.10
CA SER A 120 2.81 -8.36 -22.50
C SER A 120 3.48 -9.54 -23.20
N ASP A 121 2.96 -9.89 -24.39
CA ASP A 121 3.53 -10.88 -25.30
C ASP A 121 4.61 -10.31 -26.23
N GLU A 122 4.94 -9.02 -26.10
CA GLU A 122 6.00 -8.39 -26.88
C GLU A 122 7.36 -9.03 -26.58
N ALA A 123 8.21 -9.12 -27.61
CA ALA A 123 9.48 -9.84 -27.51
C ALA A 123 10.41 -9.30 -26.40
N TRP A 124 10.37 -8.00 -26.12
CA TRP A 124 11.16 -7.38 -25.05
C TRP A 124 10.66 -7.82 -23.66
N ALA A 125 9.35 -7.90 -23.44
CA ALA A 125 8.77 -8.30 -22.16
C ALA A 125 8.97 -9.80 -21.91
N VAL A 126 8.82 -10.63 -22.96
CA VAL A 126 9.13 -12.06 -22.90
C VAL A 126 10.61 -12.29 -22.58
N GLU A 127 11.52 -11.51 -23.16
CA GLU A 127 12.96 -11.63 -22.88
C GLU A 127 13.30 -11.20 -21.45
N VAL A 128 12.73 -10.10 -20.94
CA VAL A 128 12.92 -9.68 -19.54
C VAL A 128 12.49 -10.80 -18.59
N ARG A 129 11.25 -11.31 -18.73
CA ARG A 129 10.75 -12.41 -17.89
C ARG A 129 11.62 -13.66 -17.97
N ALA A 130 12.09 -14.02 -19.17
CA ALA A 130 12.98 -15.16 -19.35
C ALA A 130 14.38 -14.94 -18.73
N ALA A 131 14.89 -13.71 -18.75
CA ALA A 131 16.15 -13.36 -18.12
C ALA A 131 16.04 -13.32 -16.59
N GLU A 132 14.94 -12.81 -16.04
CA GLU A 132 14.62 -12.82 -14.60
C GLU A 132 14.55 -14.25 -14.07
N ALA A 133 13.81 -15.13 -14.74
CA ALA A 133 13.70 -16.54 -14.34
C ALA A 133 15.07 -17.24 -14.35
N ALA A 134 15.88 -17.03 -15.41
CA ALA A 134 17.22 -17.62 -15.49
C ALA A 134 18.15 -17.09 -14.40
N GLN A 135 18.04 -15.80 -14.07
CA GLN A 135 18.83 -15.17 -13.01
C GLN A 135 18.42 -15.70 -11.63
N ALA A 136 17.12 -15.85 -11.36
CA ALA A 136 16.62 -16.41 -10.11
C ALA A 136 17.08 -17.85 -9.91
N ASP A 137 16.99 -18.69 -10.94
CA ASP A 137 17.46 -20.08 -10.92
C ASP A 137 18.97 -20.16 -10.62
N ALA A 138 19.77 -19.32 -11.30
CA ALA A 138 21.22 -19.27 -11.10
C ALA A 138 21.60 -18.75 -9.70
N ALA A 139 20.89 -17.72 -9.21
CA ALA A 139 21.11 -17.16 -7.89
C ALA A 139 20.81 -18.19 -6.79
N MET A 140 19.72 -18.95 -6.95
CA MET A 140 19.37 -20.04 -6.04
C MET A 140 20.45 -21.14 -6.04
N ALA A 141 20.98 -21.51 -7.21
CA ALA A 141 22.04 -22.51 -7.30
C ALA A 141 23.32 -22.10 -6.54
N VAL A 142 23.80 -20.86 -6.75
CA VAL A 142 24.95 -20.31 -6.02
C VAL A 142 24.68 -20.27 -4.51
N ARG A 143 23.47 -19.89 -4.11
CA ARG A 143 23.08 -19.84 -2.71
C ARG A 143 23.06 -21.20 -2.03
N LEU A 144 22.63 -22.25 -2.73
CA LEU A 144 22.67 -23.62 -2.22
C LEU A 144 24.10 -24.13 -2.00
N LEU A 145 25.06 -23.68 -2.82
CA LEU A 145 26.49 -23.97 -2.61
C LEU A 145 27.01 -23.28 -1.35
N GLY A 146 26.73 -21.98 -1.18
CA GLY A 146 27.11 -21.22 0.02
C GLY A 146 26.57 -21.81 1.31
N ARG A 147 25.39 -22.42 1.27
CA ARG A 147 24.82 -23.13 2.41
C ARG A 147 25.53 -24.45 2.72
N ALA A 148 26.01 -25.14 1.69
CA ALA A 148 26.68 -26.43 1.85
C ALA A 148 28.10 -26.28 2.42
N ASP A 149 28.74 -25.14 2.18
CA ASP A 149 30.09 -24.83 2.65
C ASP A 149 30.19 -23.38 3.16
N PHE A 150 30.43 -23.23 4.47
CA PHE A 150 30.52 -21.93 5.13
C PHE A 150 31.69 -21.06 4.61
N ASP A 151 32.73 -21.68 4.06
CA ASP A 151 33.88 -20.97 3.47
C ASP A 151 33.72 -20.79 1.95
N PHE A 152 32.53 -21.02 1.39
CA PHE A 152 32.25 -20.83 -0.03
C PHE A 152 32.40 -19.36 -0.43
N GLU A 153 33.32 -19.12 -1.35
CA GLU A 153 33.45 -17.84 -2.03
C GLU A 153 33.24 -18.03 -3.52
N CYS A 154 32.36 -17.20 -4.07
CA CYS A 154 32.06 -17.22 -5.49
C CYS A 154 33.28 -16.73 -6.29
N SER A 155 33.70 -17.50 -7.28
CA SER A 155 34.87 -17.20 -8.12
C SER A 155 34.72 -17.79 -9.52
N ASP A 156 35.54 -17.29 -10.45
CA ASP A 156 35.47 -17.61 -11.89
C ASP A 156 35.72 -19.10 -12.23
N ASP A 157 36.21 -19.91 -11.28
CA ASP A 157 36.40 -21.36 -11.47
C ASP A 157 35.16 -22.18 -11.10
N ILE A 158 34.10 -21.55 -10.55
CA ILE A 158 32.87 -22.20 -10.11
C ILE A 158 31.79 -22.01 -11.17
N SER A 159 31.29 -23.10 -11.74
CA SER A 159 30.32 -23.08 -12.85
C SER A 159 29.04 -22.32 -12.54
N GLU A 160 28.51 -22.48 -11.33
CA GLU A 160 27.28 -21.85 -10.87
C GLU A 160 27.46 -20.34 -10.73
N CYS A 161 28.66 -19.89 -10.31
CA CYS A 161 29.03 -18.49 -10.25
C CYS A 161 29.10 -17.86 -11.64
N LEU A 162 29.78 -18.50 -12.59
CA LEU A 162 29.81 -18.04 -13.98
C LEU A 162 28.40 -17.98 -14.59
N THR A 163 27.55 -18.97 -14.28
CA THR A 163 26.17 -19.01 -14.76
C THR A 163 25.35 -17.84 -14.19
N LEU A 164 25.55 -17.50 -12.91
CA LEU A 164 24.92 -16.34 -12.29
C LEU A 164 25.40 -15.03 -12.92
N ASP A 165 26.70 -14.90 -13.18
CA ASP A 165 27.26 -13.71 -13.84
C ASP A 165 26.71 -13.53 -15.26
N ASP A 166 26.64 -14.60 -16.05
CA ASP A 166 26.03 -14.60 -17.39
C ASP A 166 24.55 -14.24 -17.33
N ALA A 167 23.80 -14.77 -16.35
CA ALA A 167 22.39 -14.46 -16.15
C ALA A 167 22.17 -13.00 -15.73
N ASN A 168 23.01 -12.47 -14.83
CA ASN A 168 22.99 -11.06 -14.43
C ASN A 168 23.27 -10.13 -15.63
N ALA A 169 24.25 -10.47 -16.46
CA ALA A 169 24.58 -9.72 -17.67
C ALA A 169 23.42 -9.74 -18.68
N ARG A 170 22.79 -10.90 -18.89
CA ARG A 170 21.60 -11.04 -19.75
C ARG A 170 20.43 -10.21 -19.23
N LEU A 171 20.12 -10.29 -17.93
CA LEU A 171 19.05 -9.52 -17.31
C LEU A 171 19.28 -8.02 -17.43
N THR A 172 20.51 -7.57 -17.22
CA THR A 172 20.89 -6.15 -17.40
C THR A 172 20.62 -5.70 -18.84
N ALA A 173 21.09 -6.46 -19.83
CA ALA A 173 20.88 -6.14 -21.25
C ALA A 173 19.39 -6.18 -21.65
N ALA A 174 18.62 -7.13 -21.12
CA ALA A 174 17.18 -7.22 -21.36
C ALA A 174 16.44 -6.00 -20.79
N ASN A 175 16.76 -5.61 -19.55
CA ASN A 175 16.18 -4.43 -18.92
C ASN A 175 16.53 -3.15 -19.66
N GLU A 176 17.79 -2.96 -20.06
CA GLU A 176 18.21 -1.81 -20.86
C GLU A 176 17.46 -1.71 -22.21
N ALA A 177 17.25 -2.85 -22.89
CA ALA A 177 16.49 -2.90 -24.13
C ALA A 177 14.99 -2.65 -23.93
N ALA A 178 14.46 -2.94 -22.73
CA ALA A 178 13.05 -2.81 -22.40
C ALA A 178 12.65 -1.40 -21.95
N VAL A 179 13.57 -0.51 -21.54
CA VAL A 179 13.25 0.82 -20.98
C VAL A 179 12.28 1.61 -21.86
N GLU A 180 12.68 1.93 -23.09
CA GLU A 180 11.87 2.74 -24.02
C GLU A 180 10.51 2.09 -24.37
N PRO A 181 10.44 0.81 -24.80
CA PRO A 181 9.14 0.21 -25.12
C PRO A 181 8.25 0.02 -23.90
N LEU A 182 8.81 -0.21 -22.70
CA LEU A 182 8.05 -0.29 -21.46
C LEU A 182 7.46 1.06 -21.08
N ASP A 183 8.25 2.14 -21.12
CA ASP A 183 7.77 3.49 -20.82
C ASP A 183 6.68 3.92 -21.81
N ALA A 184 6.82 3.59 -23.10
CA ALA A 184 5.79 3.84 -24.11
C ALA A 184 4.50 3.03 -23.86
N ALA A 185 4.63 1.78 -23.41
CA ALA A 185 3.50 0.95 -23.05
C ALA A 185 2.76 1.48 -21.81
N VAL A 186 3.50 1.96 -20.80
CA VAL A 186 2.92 2.61 -19.61
C VAL A 186 2.14 3.87 -19.99
N ALA A 187 2.70 4.72 -20.86
CA ALA A 187 2.01 5.90 -21.35
C ALA A 187 0.70 5.54 -22.07
N THR A 188 0.74 4.51 -22.93
CA THR A 188 -0.45 4.01 -23.63
C THR A 188 -1.50 3.46 -22.66
N TRP A 189 -1.06 2.77 -21.59
CA TRP A 189 -1.96 2.27 -20.56
C TRP A 189 -2.64 3.41 -19.80
N PHE A 190 -1.93 4.48 -19.45
CA PHE A 190 -2.56 5.66 -18.82
C PHE A 190 -3.56 6.37 -19.75
N ASP A 191 -3.31 6.41 -21.06
CA ASP A 191 -4.28 6.89 -22.03
C ASP A 191 -5.55 6.02 -22.01
N GLN A 192 -5.42 4.70 -21.84
CA GLN A 192 -6.56 3.78 -21.70
C GLN A 192 -7.34 3.99 -20.40
N VAL A 193 -6.65 4.21 -19.27
CA VAL A 193 -7.27 4.56 -17.98
C VAL A 193 -8.13 5.82 -18.14
N SER A 194 -7.55 6.87 -18.74
CA SER A 194 -8.25 8.14 -18.98
C SER A 194 -9.44 7.97 -19.92
N ALA A 195 -9.28 7.19 -20.99
CA ALA A 195 -10.35 6.89 -21.93
C ALA A 195 -11.51 6.13 -21.28
N ALA A 196 -11.22 5.21 -20.37
CA ALA A 196 -12.24 4.47 -19.62
C ALA A 196 -13.07 5.40 -18.71
N LYS A 197 -12.43 6.34 -18.02
CA LYS A 197 -13.13 7.36 -17.22
C LYS A 197 -14.04 8.23 -18.10
N MET A 198 -13.52 8.73 -19.23
CA MET A 198 -14.29 9.54 -20.16
C MET A 198 -15.49 8.78 -20.77
N ALA A 199 -15.32 7.49 -21.06
CA ALA A 199 -16.40 6.64 -21.56
C ALA A 199 -17.51 6.46 -20.51
N ALA A 200 -17.15 6.26 -19.24
CA ALA A 200 -18.13 6.18 -18.16
C ALA A 200 -18.91 7.50 -17.98
N ASP A 201 -18.22 8.65 -18.04
CA ASP A 201 -18.89 9.96 -17.99
C ASP A 201 -19.87 10.14 -19.15
N ALA A 202 -19.46 9.78 -20.37
CA ALA A 202 -20.31 9.86 -21.55
C ALA A 202 -21.55 8.97 -21.44
N LEU A 203 -21.40 7.74 -20.93
CA LEU A 203 -22.51 6.82 -20.69
C LEU A 203 -23.47 7.33 -19.61
N ALA A 204 -22.95 7.94 -18.54
CA ALA A 204 -23.76 8.57 -17.51
C ALA A 204 -24.59 9.74 -18.09
N ILE A 205 -23.97 10.61 -18.88
CA ILE A 205 -24.64 11.74 -19.55
C ILE A 205 -25.66 11.24 -20.60
N GLU A 206 -25.37 10.15 -21.31
CA GLU A 206 -26.34 9.56 -22.24
C GLU A 206 -27.60 9.07 -21.51
N ALA A 207 -27.42 8.46 -20.33
CA ALA A 207 -28.51 7.99 -19.50
C ALA A 207 -29.30 9.15 -18.84
N ASP A 208 -28.61 10.21 -18.41
CA ASP A 208 -29.20 11.43 -17.88
C ASP A 208 -28.46 12.69 -18.39
N PRO A 209 -29.00 13.35 -19.44
CA PRO A 209 -28.36 14.53 -20.02
C PRO A 209 -28.22 15.72 -19.07
N SER A 210 -28.98 15.78 -17.97
CA SER A 210 -28.85 16.86 -16.99
C SER A 210 -27.53 16.83 -16.24
N LEU A 211 -26.85 15.68 -16.20
CA LEU A 211 -25.52 15.54 -15.60
C LEU A 211 -24.43 16.35 -16.32
N ALA A 212 -24.69 16.81 -17.54
CA ALA A 212 -23.77 17.69 -18.28
C ALA A 212 -23.94 19.18 -17.94
N ASP A 213 -24.95 19.54 -17.15
CA ASP A 213 -25.19 20.93 -16.75
C ASP A 213 -24.15 21.39 -15.70
N GLU A 214 -23.75 22.66 -15.76
CA GLU A 214 -22.82 23.28 -14.81
C GLU A 214 -23.34 23.16 -13.36
N GLY A 215 -22.50 22.69 -12.44
CA GLY A 215 -22.86 22.48 -11.04
C GLY A 215 -23.32 21.06 -10.67
N ASN A 216 -23.38 20.14 -11.64
CA ASN A 216 -23.73 18.73 -11.43
C ASN A 216 -22.51 17.79 -11.45
N GLU A 217 -21.29 18.30 -11.24
CA GLU A 217 -20.05 17.54 -11.36
C GLU A 217 -19.98 16.36 -10.36
N ASP A 218 -20.48 16.57 -9.13
CA ASP A 218 -20.55 15.52 -8.10
C ASP A 218 -21.57 14.42 -8.47
N ASP A 219 -22.71 14.80 -9.07
CA ASP A 219 -23.72 13.85 -9.52
C ASP A 219 -23.23 13.04 -10.73
N LEU A 220 -22.53 13.69 -11.67
CA LEU A 220 -21.86 13.03 -12.79
C LEU A 220 -20.81 12.04 -12.27
N ARG A 221 -19.96 12.47 -11.35
CA ARG A 221 -18.95 11.60 -10.71
C ARG A 221 -19.60 10.38 -10.06
N ALA A 222 -20.67 10.58 -9.28
CA ALA A 222 -21.39 9.49 -8.62
C ALA A 222 -21.97 8.49 -9.64
N ALA A 223 -22.60 8.98 -10.71
CA ALA A 223 -23.17 8.13 -11.75
C ALA A 223 -22.10 7.36 -12.54
N ALA A 224 -21.03 8.05 -12.97
CA ALA A 224 -19.92 7.43 -13.71
C ALA A 224 -19.20 6.37 -12.85
N LEU A 225 -19.02 6.63 -11.56
CA LEU A 225 -18.40 5.68 -10.65
C LEU A 225 -19.22 4.39 -10.49
N GLU A 226 -20.54 4.44 -10.49
CA GLU A 226 -21.36 3.21 -10.49
C GLU A 226 -21.17 2.40 -11.78
N ILE A 227 -21.02 3.07 -12.93
CA ILE A 227 -20.73 2.41 -14.20
C ILE A 227 -19.34 1.75 -14.14
N LEU A 228 -18.32 2.48 -13.69
CA LEU A 228 -16.95 1.97 -13.53
C LEU A 228 -16.85 0.83 -12.51
N SER A 229 -17.73 0.81 -11.52
CA SER A 229 -17.80 -0.24 -10.49
C SER A 229 -18.61 -1.47 -10.90
N THR A 230 -19.25 -1.44 -12.08
CA THR A 230 -20.05 -2.56 -12.57
C THR A 230 -19.20 -3.43 -13.50
N PRO A 231 -18.86 -4.69 -13.14
CA PRO A 231 -17.97 -5.50 -13.97
C PRO A 231 -18.49 -5.69 -15.40
N GLY A 232 -17.65 -5.37 -16.39
CA GLY A 232 -17.97 -5.54 -17.81
C GLY A 232 -19.00 -4.56 -18.34
N ALA A 233 -19.12 -3.36 -17.74
CA ALA A 233 -20.08 -2.34 -18.16
C ALA A 233 -19.85 -1.85 -19.60
N PHE A 234 -18.59 -1.75 -20.03
CA PHE A 234 -18.20 -1.35 -21.38
C PHE A 234 -16.80 -1.87 -21.76
N GLU A 235 -16.51 -1.89 -23.06
CA GLU A 235 -15.19 -2.27 -23.59
C GLU A 235 -14.12 -1.25 -23.20
N GLY A 236 -13.00 -1.72 -22.62
CA GLY A 236 -11.90 -0.86 -22.17
C GLY A 236 -11.95 -0.47 -20.69
N GLN A 237 -13.00 -0.84 -19.94
CA GLN A 237 -13.10 -0.62 -18.49
C GLN A 237 -11.93 -1.21 -17.70
N GLU A 238 -11.37 -2.33 -18.18
CA GLU A 238 -10.34 -3.11 -17.49
C GLU A 238 -9.12 -2.26 -17.07
N ALA A 239 -8.67 -1.33 -17.90
CA ALA A 239 -7.54 -0.46 -17.58
C ALA A 239 -7.79 0.36 -16.29
N TYR A 240 -9.01 0.86 -16.10
CA TYR A 240 -9.39 1.61 -14.90
C TYR A 240 -9.43 0.72 -13.64
N LEU A 241 -9.89 -0.53 -13.78
CA LEU A 241 -9.89 -1.50 -12.69
C LEU A 241 -8.47 -1.92 -12.30
N GLN A 242 -7.59 -2.14 -13.29
CA GLN A 242 -6.16 -2.41 -13.06
C GLN A 242 -5.48 -1.25 -12.34
N TRP A 243 -5.81 0.00 -12.70
CA TRP A 243 -5.30 1.17 -11.99
C TRP A 243 -5.75 1.20 -10.53
N GLY A 244 -7.02 0.86 -10.27
CA GLY A 244 -7.56 0.68 -8.92
C GLY A 244 -6.82 -0.40 -8.11
N GLU A 245 -6.50 -1.54 -8.72
CA GLU A 245 -5.73 -2.62 -8.10
C GLU A 245 -4.29 -2.21 -7.77
N ILE A 246 -3.63 -1.51 -8.70
CA ILE A 246 -2.28 -0.97 -8.51
C ILE A 246 -2.26 0.04 -7.36
N LEU A 247 -3.25 0.93 -7.28
CA LEU A 247 -3.41 1.87 -6.17
C LEU A 247 -3.67 1.14 -4.85
N PHE A 248 -4.56 0.15 -4.86
CA PHE A 248 -4.90 -0.68 -3.69
C PHE A 248 -3.66 -1.36 -3.09
N SER A 249 -2.70 -1.74 -3.93
CA SER A 249 -1.47 -2.44 -3.57
C SER A 249 -0.20 -1.58 -3.71
N ASN A 250 -0.33 -0.26 -3.77
CA ASN A 250 0.78 0.67 -4.04
C ASN A 250 1.95 0.48 -3.05
N THR A 251 3.13 0.13 -3.58
CA THR A 251 4.30 -0.24 -2.77
C THR A 251 5.14 0.95 -2.32
N ALA A 252 4.88 2.16 -2.84
CA ALA A 252 5.67 3.35 -2.53
C ALA A 252 5.64 3.69 -1.03
N ALA A 253 6.73 4.31 -0.56
CA ALA A 253 6.90 4.72 0.83
C ALA A 253 6.58 3.59 1.84
N ALA A 254 7.13 2.39 1.62
CA ALA A 254 6.85 1.19 2.42
C ALA A 254 5.36 0.81 2.50
N GLY A 255 4.62 1.07 1.42
CA GLY A 255 3.19 0.80 1.32
C GLY A 255 2.29 1.80 2.04
N THR A 256 2.79 2.98 2.37
CA THR A 256 2.06 4.01 3.14
C THR A 256 0.67 4.31 2.56
N TYR A 257 0.50 4.18 1.24
CA TYR A 257 -0.74 4.44 0.52
C TYR A 257 -1.57 3.18 0.22
N SER A 258 -1.08 1.99 0.56
CA SER A 258 -1.66 0.71 0.18
C SER A 258 -2.71 0.20 1.17
N CYS A 259 -3.88 -0.12 0.62
CA CYS A 259 -4.99 -0.81 1.29
C CYS A 259 -4.61 -2.26 1.62
N ALA A 260 -3.82 -2.91 0.75
CA ALA A 260 -3.36 -4.29 0.91
C ALA A 260 -2.60 -4.52 2.22
N ARG A 261 -1.97 -3.48 2.80
CA ARG A 261 -1.33 -3.58 4.13
C ARG A 261 -2.25 -4.11 5.23
N CYS A 262 -3.52 -3.75 5.16
CA CYS A 262 -4.51 -4.17 6.14
C CYS A 262 -5.44 -5.24 5.58
N HIS A 263 -5.73 -5.20 4.29
CA HIS A 263 -6.73 -6.05 3.65
C HIS A 263 -6.14 -7.24 2.87
N THR A 264 -4.82 -7.45 2.87
CA THR A 264 -4.18 -8.62 2.25
C THR A 264 -3.18 -9.24 3.22
N TYR A 265 -3.45 -10.47 3.69
CA TYR A 265 -2.50 -11.20 4.51
C TYR A 265 -1.19 -11.42 3.75
N GLY A 266 -0.05 -11.28 4.42
CA GLY A 266 1.26 -11.43 3.79
C GLY A 266 1.86 -10.15 3.21
N TRP A 267 1.04 -9.23 2.71
CA TRP A 267 1.53 -8.11 1.89
C TRP A 267 2.54 -7.22 2.63
N SER A 268 2.29 -6.91 3.90
CA SER A 268 3.17 -6.04 4.71
C SER A 268 4.55 -6.64 5.02
N PHE A 269 4.79 -7.91 4.69
CA PHE A 269 6.03 -8.63 5.01
C PHE A 269 6.46 -9.59 3.89
N ASP A 270 6.01 -9.30 2.67
CA ASP A 270 6.33 -10.05 1.45
C ASP A 270 6.05 -11.56 1.56
N GLY A 271 4.94 -11.90 2.22
CA GLY A 271 4.50 -13.25 2.58
C GLY A 271 4.53 -14.30 1.46
N ALA A 272 4.29 -13.87 0.22
CA ALA A 272 4.20 -14.73 -0.96
C ALA A 272 5.52 -14.80 -1.75
N SER A 273 6.57 -14.10 -1.31
CA SER A 273 7.87 -14.11 -1.98
C SER A 273 8.72 -15.29 -1.53
N ASP A 274 9.74 -15.61 -2.32
CA ASP A 274 10.83 -16.48 -1.86
C ASP A 274 11.69 -15.75 -0.82
N TYR A 275 12.22 -16.52 0.13
CA TYR A 275 12.90 -15.98 1.30
C TYR A 275 14.33 -16.48 1.41
N VAL A 276 15.10 -15.76 2.24
CA VAL A 276 16.42 -16.21 2.68
C VAL A 276 16.31 -17.04 3.95
N LEU A 277 16.58 -18.35 3.93
CA LEU A 277 16.46 -19.22 5.12
C LEU A 277 17.28 -18.76 6.31
N GLU A 278 18.49 -18.26 6.08
CA GLU A 278 19.38 -17.80 7.15
C GLU A 278 18.87 -16.52 7.82
N GLU A 279 18.14 -15.68 7.08
CA GLU A 279 17.56 -14.44 7.59
C GLU A 279 16.12 -14.63 8.11
N ASN A 280 15.36 -15.51 7.46
CA ASN A 280 13.90 -15.57 7.53
C ASN A 280 13.36 -16.95 7.97
N GLY A 281 14.24 -17.94 8.17
CA GLY A 281 13.88 -19.27 8.65
C GLY A 281 13.22 -20.19 7.61
N ARG A 282 13.26 -19.82 6.32
CA ARG A 282 12.68 -20.57 5.18
C ARG A 282 13.19 -20.10 3.81
N ASP A 283 13.09 -20.98 2.81
CA ASP A 283 13.56 -20.73 1.43
C ASP A 283 12.43 -20.42 0.42
N GLY A 284 11.16 -20.49 0.82
CA GLY A 284 10.00 -20.24 -0.06
C GLY A 284 8.86 -19.49 0.65
N PRO A 285 7.73 -19.23 -0.04
CA PRO A 285 6.58 -18.45 0.45
C PRO A 285 5.91 -19.07 1.67
N ILE A 286 5.06 -18.29 2.34
CA ILE A 286 4.39 -18.77 3.56
C ILE A 286 3.51 -19.91 3.08
N PRO A 287 3.44 -21.08 3.77
CA PRO A 287 2.64 -22.19 3.26
C PRO A 287 1.21 -21.78 2.89
N GLU A 288 0.61 -20.89 3.68
CA GLU A 288 -0.71 -20.29 3.43
C GLU A 288 -0.77 -19.31 2.23
N LEU A 289 0.38 -18.91 1.71
CA LEU A 289 0.58 -17.96 0.59
C LEU A 289 1.39 -18.58 -0.57
N ALA A 290 1.52 -19.91 -0.60
CA ALA A 290 2.29 -20.61 -1.64
C ALA A 290 1.71 -20.41 -3.05
N ASP A 291 0.41 -20.18 -3.15
CA ASP A 291 -0.30 -19.87 -4.40
C ASP A 291 -0.39 -18.35 -4.67
N GLY A 292 0.36 -17.53 -3.92
CA GLY A 292 0.32 -16.07 -4.01
C GLY A 292 -0.57 -15.41 -2.97
N TYR A 293 -0.76 -14.09 -3.12
CA TYR A 293 -1.65 -13.33 -2.27
C TYR A 293 -3.12 -13.56 -2.65
N VAL A 294 -3.98 -13.67 -1.63
CA VAL A 294 -5.41 -13.43 -1.82
C VAL A 294 -5.65 -11.92 -1.67
N THR A 295 -5.56 -11.19 -2.78
CA THR A 295 -5.76 -9.73 -2.79
C THR A 295 -7.09 -9.37 -2.14
N ALA A 296 -7.04 -8.44 -1.18
CA ALA A 296 -8.19 -7.98 -0.41
C ALA A 296 -8.88 -9.05 0.47
N GLY A 297 -8.25 -10.22 0.68
CA GLY A 297 -8.76 -11.35 1.46
C GLY A 297 -8.93 -11.12 2.96
N GLY A 298 -8.51 -9.95 3.47
CA GLY A 298 -8.53 -9.58 4.88
C GLY A 298 -7.27 -9.99 5.64
N PHE A 299 -6.97 -9.27 6.72
CA PHE A 299 -5.92 -9.61 7.67
C PHE A 299 -6.09 -8.80 8.96
N PHE A 300 -5.68 -7.53 8.90
CA PHE A 300 -5.89 -6.58 9.99
C PHE A 300 -7.23 -5.86 9.81
N GLY A 301 -7.52 -5.45 8.56
CA GLY A 301 -8.84 -5.05 8.12
C GLY A 301 -9.69 -6.26 7.71
N PRO A 302 -11.02 -6.08 7.57
CA PRO A 302 -11.91 -7.13 7.11
C PRO A 302 -11.57 -7.61 5.68
N ASN A 303 -12.05 -8.80 5.33
CA ASN A 303 -12.10 -9.25 3.94
C ASN A 303 -12.98 -8.31 3.11
N LEU A 304 -12.52 -7.94 1.91
CA LEU A 304 -13.22 -7.09 0.94
C LEU A 304 -13.70 -7.85 -0.31
N THR A 305 -13.35 -9.13 -0.44
CA THR A 305 -13.77 -10.01 -1.55
C THR A 305 -15.21 -10.51 -1.38
N GLY A 306 -15.73 -11.16 -2.43
CA GLY A 306 -16.99 -11.88 -2.42
C GLY A 306 -18.22 -10.98 -2.29
N GLY A 307 -18.16 -9.75 -2.81
CA GLY A 307 -19.24 -8.77 -2.71
C GLY A 307 -19.48 -8.21 -1.30
N SER A 308 -18.50 -8.33 -0.40
CA SER A 308 -18.59 -7.78 0.97
C SER A 308 -18.67 -6.25 0.96
N THR A 309 -17.95 -5.57 0.07
CA THR A 309 -18.00 -4.12 -0.14
C THR A 309 -19.38 -3.67 -0.60
N LEU A 310 -19.98 -4.37 -1.58
CA LEU A 310 -21.37 -4.15 -2.05
C LEU A 310 -22.41 -4.35 -0.94
N SER A 311 -22.14 -5.27 -0.02
CA SER A 311 -23.02 -5.52 1.12
C SER A 311 -22.92 -4.39 2.16
N GLN A 312 -21.73 -3.82 2.34
CA GLN A 312 -21.44 -2.78 3.33
C GLN A 312 -21.85 -1.37 2.85
N PHE A 313 -21.62 -1.06 1.58
CA PHE A 313 -21.87 0.26 0.97
C PHE A 313 -22.90 0.14 -0.14
N GLU A 314 -24.00 0.87 0.00
CA GLU A 314 -25.11 0.86 -0.96
C GLU A 314 -24.72 1.44 -2.32
N THR A 315 -23.94 2.52 -2.31
CA THR A 315 -23.46 3.20 -3.51
C THR A 315 -21.93 3.26 -3.53
N ALA A 316 -21.36 3.27 -4.73
CA ALA A 316 -19.93 3.43 -4.95
C ALA A 316 -19.44 4.77 -4.40
N ILE A 317 -20.19 5.86 -4.61
CA ILE A 317 -19.84 7.18 -4.06
C ILE A 317 -19.91 7.18 -2.52
N GLY A 318 -20.78 6.37 -1.92
CA GLY A 318 -20.83 6.19 -0.46
C GLY A 318 -19.61 5.46 0.10
N GLN A 319 -19.06 4.50 -0.65
CA GLN A 319 -17.79 3.83 -0.35
C GLN A 319 -16.61 4.79 -0.52
N SER A 320 -16.57 5.55 -1.63
CA SER A 320 -15.56 6.59 -1.88
C SER A 320 -15.50 7.60 -0.73
N ALA A 321 -16.65 8.15 -0.33
CA ALA A 321 -16.75 9.08 0.81
C ALA A 321 -16.34 8.47 2.16
N PHE A 322 -16.38 7.14 2.31
CA PHE A 322 -15.86 6.46 3.49
C PHE A 322 -14.33 6.32 3.42
N ILE A 323 -13.75 5.94 2.29
CA ILE A 323 -12.29 5.87 2.10
C ILE A 323 -11.66 7.27 2.25
N THR A 324 -12.31 8.32 1.73
CA THR A 324 -11.85 9.71 1.89
C THR A 324 -11.74 10.10 3.36
N ARG A 325 -12.75 9.78 4.19
CA ARG A 325 -12.80 10.19 5.60
C ARG A 325 -12.13 9.22 6.57
N GLY A 326 -12.03 7.95 6.18
CA GLY A 326 -11.61 6.88 7.05
C GLY A 326 -12.68 6.50 8.09
N GLN A 327 -12.27 5.62 9.00
CA GLN A 327 -13.08 5.20 10.12
C GLN A 327 -12.93 6.19 11.27
N ALA A 328 -14.02 6.78 11.74
CA ALA A 328 -14.02 7.60 12.95
C ALA A 328 -14.31 6.75 14.20
N ILE A 329 -13.52 6.96 15.27
CA ILE A 329 -13.65 6.25 16.54
C ILE A 329 -15.10 6.31 17.05
N GLY A 330 -15.69 5.13 17.30
CA GLY A 330 -17.03 5.01 17.86
C GLY A 330 -18.19 5.38 16.92
N GLN A 331 -17.93 5.79 15.67
CA GLN A 331 -18.97 6.15 14.70
C GLN A 331 -19.25 5.00 13.72
N THR A 332 -20.52 4.65 13.52
CA THR A 332 -20.87 3.63 12.53
C THR A 332 -20.62 4.10 11.10
N TYR A 333 -20.33 3.16 10.19
CA TYR A 333 -20.21 3.43 8.75
C TYR A 333 -20.97 2.39 7.92
N GLY A 334 -21.34 2.74 6.67
CA GLY A 334 -22.10 1.87 5.78
C GLY A 334 -23.35 1.27 6.46
N ARG A 335 -23.66 0.01 6.14
CA ARG A 335 -24.78 -0.74 6.75
C ARG A 335 -24.42 -1.31 8.13
N GLY A 336 -24.11 -0.43 9.09
CA GLY A 336 -23.90 -0.80 10.49
C GLY A 336 -22.51 -1.33 10.82
N GLY A 337 -21.51 -1.01 10.00
CA GLY A 337 -20.11 -1.25 10.32
C GLY A 337 -19.70 -0.52 11.59
N SER A 338 -18.89 -1.15 12.44
CA SER A 338 -18.44 -0.56 13.70
C SER A 338 -17.30 0.41 13.45
N GLY A 339 -17.40 1.65 13.95
CA GLY A 339 -16.32 2.64 13.94
C GLY A 339 -15.06 2.24 14.71
N GLY A 340 -15.12 1.14 15.46
CA GLY A 340 -13.97 0.58 16.15
C GLY A 340 -13.15 1.65 16.88
N ASN A 341 -11.84 1.59 16.68
CA ASN A 341 -10.84 2.49 17.24
C ASN A 341 -10.09 3.30 16.16
N GLY A 342 -10.75 3.61 15.04
CA GLY A 342 -10.21 4.52 14.00
C GLY A 342 -8.97 4.00 13.28
N GLN A 343 -8.87 2.68 13.12
CA GLN A 343 -7.66 2.04 12.59
C GLN A 343 -7.57 2.08 11.06
N MET A 344 -8.70 2.23 10.37
CA MET A 344 -8.71 2.52 8.94
C MET A 344 -8.56 4.04 8.76
N PRO A 345 -7.41 4.51 8.25
CA PRO A 345 -7.18 5.93 8.01
C PRO A 345 -8.12 6.50 6.95
N GLY A 346 -8.27 7.83 6.96
CA GLY A 346 -8.78 8.57 5.81
C GLY A 346 -7.67 8.82 4.80
N PHE A 347 -8.03 8.85 3.50
CA PHE A 347 -7.10 9.13 2.41
C PHE A 347 -7.36 10.50 1.73
N GLY A 348 -8.43 11.19 2.12
CA GLY A 348 -8.69 12.58 1.77
C GLY A 348 -7.91 13.57 2.64
N ALA A 349 -8.13 14.86 2.41
CA ALA A 349 -7.52 15.90 3.24
C ALA A 349 -8.06 15.84 4.68
N LEU A 350 -7.21 16.17 5.65
CA LEU A 350 -7.56 16.11 7.07
C LEU A 350 -7.41 17.49 7.71
N THR A 351 -8.45 17.89 8.44
CA THR A 351 -8.43 19.06 9.31
C THR A 351 -8.32 18.61 10.77
N GLU A 352 -7.21 18.93 11.44
CA GLU A 352 -7.00 18.68 12.87
C GLU A 352 -7.36 19.94 13.67
N ALA A 353 -8.47 19.88 14.40
CA ALA A 353 -9.02 21.00 15.19
C ALA A 353 -8.79 20.86 16.71
N ASN A 354 -8.26 19.72 17.16
CA ASN A 354 -7.92 19.42 18.54
C ASN A 354 -6.45 18.98 18.69
N PRO A 355 -5.48 19.77 18.19
CA PRO A 355 -4.08 19.38 18.24
C PRO A 355 -3.57 19.25 19.67
N VAL A 356 -2.67 18.31 19.90
CA VAL A 356 -1.98 18.06 21.15
C VAL A 356 -0.86 19.08 21.35
N GLY A 357 -0.74 19.61 22.57
CA GLY A 357 0.38 20.45 23.01
C GLY A 357 0.00 21.60 23.97
N PRO A 358 1.00 22.33 24.51
CA PRO A 358 0.77 23.42 25.46
C PRO A 358 -0.08 24.54 24.86
N GLY A 359 -1.25 24.81 25.46
CA GLY A 359 -2.20 25.82 24.96
C GLY A 359 -2.97 25.40 23.71
N MET A 360 -2.83 24.14 23.29
CA MET A 360 -3.57 23.51 22.21
C MET A 360 -4.70 22.61 22.79
N GLY A 361 -5.46 21.97 21.92
CA GLY A 361 -6.54 21.05 22.27
C GLY A 361 -7.94 21.66 22.07
N PRO A 362 -8.99 20.96 22.53
CA PRO A 362 -10.37 21.37 22.31
C PRO A 362 -10.66 22.79 22.79
N GLY A 363 -11.16 23.63 21.89
CA GLY A 363 -11.47 25.04 22.17
C GLY A 363 -10.28 25.99 22.11
N SER A 364 -9.08 25.53 21.74
CA SER A 364 -7.92 26.41 21.48
C SER A 364 -8.10 27.30 20.25
N GLY A 365 -8.93 26.86 19.28
CA GLY A 365 -9.10 27.53 17.99
C GLY A 365 -7.91 27.35 17.04
N ILE A 366 -6.92 26.53 17.41
CA ILE A 366 -5.79 26.17 16.55
C ILE A 366 -6.22 25.03 15.66
N VAL A 367 -6.03 25.21 14.35
CA VAL A 367 -6.39 24.22 13.32
C VAL A 367 -5.18 23.98 12.43
N PHE A 368 -4.90 22.72 12.14
CA PHE A 368 -3.94 22.29 11.13
C PHE A 368 -4.67 21.64 9.97
N GLU A 369 -4.28 22.00 8.75
CA GLU A 369 -4.77 21.39 7.53
C GLU A 369 -3.65 20.53 6.95
N TYR A 370 -3.97 19.27 6.67
CA TYR A 370 -3.05 18.32 6.05
C TYR A 370 -3.60 17.88 4.70
N PRO A 371 -2.73 17.76 3.67
CA PRO A 371 -3.15 17.44 2.32
C PRO A 371 -3.71 16.02 2.22
N ALA A 372 -4.53 15.78 1.20
CA ALA A 372 -5.03 14.45 0.89
C ALA A 372 -3.91 13.51 0.47
N LEU A 373 -3.99 12.24 0.87
CA LEU A 373 -3.05 11.22 0.43
C LEU A 373 -3.32 10.77 -1.01
N LEU A 374 -4.60 10.62 -1.36
CA LEU A 374 -5.05 10.20 -2.68
C LEU A 374 -6.00 11.24 -3.27
N THR A 375 -6.04 11.32 -4.60
CA THR A 375 -7.02 12.17 -5.28
C THR A 375 -8.37 11.47 -5.22
N ASP A 376 -9.44 12.24 -5.43
CA ASP A 376 -10.78 11.69 -5.56
C ASP A 376 -10.87 10.62 -6.65
N GLU A 377 -10.20 10.83 -7.78
CA GLU A 377 -10.16 9.85 -8.87
C GLU A 377 -9.37 8.58 -8.52
N GLN A 378 -8.27 8.70 -7.78
CA GLN A 378 -7.51 7.54 -7.28
C GLN A 378 -8.35 6.72 -6.28
N ILE A 379 -9.09 7.39 -5.40
CA ILE A 379 -10.03 6.72 -4.48
C ILE A 379 -11.14 6.03 -5.28
N ASP A 380 -11.72 6.71 -6.27
CA ASP A 380 -12.76 6.17 -7.12
C ASP A 380 -12.29 4.93 -7.92
N ALA A 381 -11.04 4.92 -8.41
CA ALA A 381 -10.44 3.74 -9.04
C ALA A 381 -10.31 2.56 -8.07
N ILE A 382 -9.84 2.80 -6.83
CA ILE A 382 -9.81 1.77 -5.78
C ILE A 382 -11.22 1.23 -5.51
N VAL A 383 -12.22 2.12 -5.40
CA VAL A 383 -13.63 1.73 -5.20
C VAL A 383 -14.15 0.88 -6.35
N ALA A 384 -13.87 1.29 -7.60
CA ALA A 384 -14.26 0.53 -8.78
C ALA A 384 -13.67 -0.87 -8.74
N PHE A 385 -12.37 -1.00 -8.44
CA PHE A 385 -11.71 -2.29 -8.24
C PHE A 385 -12.35 -3.10 -7.10
N GLU A 386 -12.43 -2.56 -5.89
CA GLU A 386 -12.96 -3.25 -4.69
C GLU A 386 -14.40 -3.76 -4.85
N ARG A 387 -15.21 -3.11 -5.69
CA ARG A 387 -16.61 -3.51 -5.94
C ARG A 387 -16.73 -4.66 -6.94
N THR A 388 -15.63 -5.03 -7.60
CA THR A 388 -15.56 -6.17 -8.53
C THR A 388 -15.07 -7.47 -7.88
N LEU A 389 -14.65 -7.42 -6.60
CA LEU A 389 -14.03 -8.52 -5.85
C LEU A 389 -15.00 -9.52 -5.20
#